data_AF-A0AAQ2FW48-F1
#
_entry.id   AF-A0AAQ2FW48-F1
#
_cell.length_a   1.000
_cell.length_b   1.000
_cell.length_c   1.000
_cell.angle_alpha   90.00
_cell.angle_beta   90.00
_cell.angle_gamma   90.00
#
_symmetry.space_group_name_H-M   'P 1'
#
loop_
_entity.id
_entity.type
_entity.pdbx_description
1 polymer ?
#
loop_
_entity_poly.entity_id
_entity_poly.type
_entity_poly.pdbx_seq_one_letter_code
_entity_poly.pdbx_strand_id
1 'polypeptide(L)' 'MTSTNAIAPKPIYAPKGCTSTVLTRMTEDERADLERIAELEMRSLSATARMLLLRGIAQYDQDTLNAE' A
#
# COMPACT_ATOMS: atom_id res chain seq x y z
N MET A 1 38.52 14.20 4.00
CA MET A 1 37.39 15.07 4.35
C MET A 1 36.13 14.24 4.32
N THR A 2 35.70 13.70 5.46
CA THR A 2 34.55 12.80 5.59
C THR A 2 33.35 13.63 6.05
N SER A 3 32.30 13.70 5.24
CA SER A 3 31.09 14.46 5.56
C SER A 3 30.30 13.77 6.70
N THR A 4 30.29 14.42 7.87
CA THR A 4 29.71 13.92 9.13
C THR A 4 28.18 14.10 9.26
N ASN A 5 27.42 14.25 8.17
CA ASN A 5 25.96 14.49 8.26
C ASN A 5 25.14 13.61 7.30
N ALA A 6 25.29 12.28 7.40
CA ALA A 6 24.34 11.36 6.77
C ALA A 6 23.25 10.98 7.79
N ILE A 7 22.03 11.51 7.62
CA ILE A 7 20.85 11.04 8.34
C ILE A 7 20.58 9.61 7.85
N ALA A 8 20.66 8.63 8.74
CA ALA A 8 20.32 7.25 8.40
C ALA A 8 18.85 7.20 7.91
N PRO A 9 18.58 6.54 6.76
CA PRO A 9 17.22 6.45 6.24
C PRO A 9 16.32 5.80 7.28
N LYS A 10 15.17 6.45 7.55
CA LYS A 10 14.15 5.88 8.43
C LYS A 10 13.77 4.50 7.89
N PRO A 11 13.74 3.44 8.73
CA PRO A 11 13.33 2.14 8.26
C PRO A 11 11.91 2.22 7.69
N ILE A 12 11.74 1.67 6.49
CA ILE A 12 10.43 1.51 5.87
C ILE A 12 9.71 0.45 6.71
N TYR A 13 8.76 0.86 7.55
CA TYR A 13 8.00 -0.05 8.39
C TYR A 13 6.95 -0.78 7.54
N ALA A 14 7.35 -1.91 6.94
CA ALA A 14 6.42 -2.89 6.40
C ALA A 14 5.98 -3.84 7.53
N PRO A 15 4.76 -4.41 7.49
CA PRO A 15 4.36 -5.47 8.40
C PRO A 15 5.36 -6.64 8.36
N LYS A 16 5.56 -7.32 9.50
CA LYS A 16 6.48 -8.47 9.59
C LYS A 16 6.17 -9.49 8.48
N GLY A 17 7.20 -9.91 7.74
CA GLY A 17 7.08 -10.87 6.64
C GLY A 17 6.71 -10.27 5.28
N CYS A 18 6.42 -8.97 5.19
CA CYS A 18 6.25 -8.31 3.88
C CYS A 18 7.62 -7.88 3.32
N THR A 19 8.18 -8.67 2.40
CA THR A 19 9.53 -8.46 1.84
C THR A 19 9.54 -7.90 0.41
N SER A 20 8.38 -7.78 -0.23
CA SER A 20 8.25 -7.36 -1.64
C SER A 20 7.47 -6.06 -1.75
N THR A 21 7.85 -5.21 -2.71
CA THR A 21 7.22 -3.91 -2.96
C THR A 21 6.57 -3.88 -4.34
N VAL A 22 5.40 -3.26 -4.43
CA VAL A 22 4.74 -2.92 -5.69
C VAL A 22 4.70 -1.40 -5.80
N LEU A 23 5.10 -0.88 -6.97
CA LEU A 23 4.97 0.53 -7.31
C LEU A 23 3.80 0.69 -8.28
N THR A 24 2.87 1.59 -7.95
CA THR A 24 1.68 1.85 -8.78
C THR A 24 1.56 3.35 -9.03
N ARG A 25 1.28 3.73 -10.29
CA ARG A 25 0.89 5.09 -10.66
C ARG A 25 -0.61 5.22 -10.48
N MET A 26 -1.05 6.35 -9.94
CA MET A 26 -2.46 6.64 -9.68
C MET A 26 -2.80 8.00 -10.28
N THR A 27 -4.06 8.20 -10.66
CA THR A 27 -4.60 9.54 -10.91
C THR A 27 -4.74 10.32 -9.60
N GLU A 28 -5.01 11.62 -9.70
CA GLU A 28 -5.25 12.47 -8.52
C GLU A 28 -6.52 12.04 -7.78
N ASP A 29 -7.59 11.70 -8.51
CA ASP A 29 -8.85 11.25 -7.92
C ASP A 29 -8.70 9.91 -7.19
N GLU A 30 -8.00 8.94 -7.80
CA GLU A 30 -7.71 7.65 -7.16
C GLU A 30 -6.88 7.83 -5.88
N ARG A 31 -5.93 8.79 -5.90
CA ARG A 31 -5.10 9.13 -4.74
C ARG A 31 -5.93 9.75 -3.62
N ALA A 32 -6.85 10.65 -3.96
CA ALA A 32 -7.75 11.31 -3.01
C ALA A 32 -8.72 10.31 -2.37
N ASP A 33 -9.28 9.38 -3.15
CA ASP A 33 -10.12 8.31 -2.61
C ASP A 33 -9.38 7.42 -1.62
N LEU A 34 -8.12 7.07 -1.94
CA LEU A 34 -7.29 6.28 -1.04
C LEU A 34 -7.01 7.03 0.28
N GLU A 35 -6.77 8.34 0.24
CA GLU A 35 -6.59 9.20 1.43
C GLU A 35 -7.84 9.24 2.28
N ARG A 36 -8.99 9.50 1.66
CA ARG A 36 -10.29 9.51 2.34
C ARG A 36 -10.56 8.19 3.07
N ILE A 37 -10.29 7.04 2.43
CA ILE A 37 -10.46 5.72 3.09
C ILE A 37 -9.44 5.55 4.23
N ALA A 38 -8.19 5.96 4.04
CA ALA A 38 -7.17 5.84 5.06
C ALA A 38 -7.50 6.65 6.33
N GLU A 39 -8.04 7.85 6.16
CA GLU A 39 -8.53 8.71 7.25
C GLU A 39 -9.71 8.07 8.00
N LEU A 40 -10.73 7.60 7.26
CA LEU A 40 -11.91 6.94 7.85
C LEU A 40 -11.55 5.70 8.68
N GLU A 41 -10.55 4.95 8.22
CA GLU A 41 -10.11 3.71 8.86
C GLU A 41 -9.02 3.92 9.92
N MET A 42 -8.53 5.17 10.09
CA MET A 42 -7.40 5.53 10.94
C MET A 42 -6.15 4.67 10.66
N ARG A 43 -5.80 4.51 9.38
CA ARG A 43 -4.64 3.72 8.93
C ARG A 43 -3.70 4.56 8.06
N SER A 44 -2.43 4.14 8.00
CA SER A 44 -1.50 4.68 7.01
C SER A 44 -1.94 4.33 5.58
N LEU A 45 -1.64 5.19 4.61
CA LEU A 45 -1.92 4.96 3.19
C LEU A 45 -1.42 3.62 2.65
N SER A 46 -0.21 3.20 3.01
CA SER A 46 0.35 1.92 2.56
C SER A 46 -0.42 0.72 3.10
N ALA A 47 -0.87 0.79 4.36
CA ALA A 47 -1.73 -0.23 4.95
C ALA A 47 -3.11 -0.27 4.29
N THR A 48 -3.70 0.89 4.00
CA THR A 48 -4.98 1.00 3.29
C THR A 48 -4.87 0.46 1.87
N ALA A 49 -3.84 0.83 1.12
CA ALA A 49 -3.59 0.34 -0.23
C ALA A 49 -3.40 -1.18 -0.24
N ARG A 50 -2.62 -1.73 0.70
CA ARG A 50 -2.47 -3.19 0.84
C ARG A 50 -3.78 -3.88 1.18
N MET A 51 -4.60 -3.29 2.06
CA MET A 51 -5.91 -3.84 2.40
C MET A 51 -6.83 -3.91 1.17
N LEU A 52 -6.90 -2.84 0.39
CA LEU A 52 -7.71 -2.79 -0.83
C LEU A 52 -7.18 -3.75 -1.90
N LEU A 53 -5.86 -3.84 -2.09
CA LEU A 53 -5.22 -4.80 -2.99
C LEU A 53 -5.63 -6.24 -2.65
N LEU A 54 -5.51 -6.63 -1.37
CA LEU A 54 -5.86 -7.98 -0.94
C LEU A 54 -7.35 -8.30 -1.11
N ARG A 55 -8.23 -7.32 -0.85
CA ARG A 55 -9.66 -7.46 -1.13
C ARG A 55 -9.95 -7.61 -2.62
N GLY A 56 -9.29 -6.83 -3.46
CA GLY A 56 -9.41 -6.92 -4.92
C GLY A 56 -8.99 -8.28 -5.47
N ILE A 57 -7.88 -8.84 -4.97
CA ILE A 57 -7.43 -10.19 -5.34
C ILE A 57 -8.48 -11.23 -4.93
N ALA A 58 -8.94 -11.19 -3.68
CA ALA A 58 -9.97 -12.13 -3.21
C ALA A 58 -11.28 -12.04 -4.01
N GLN A 59 -11.70 -10.82 -4.38
CA GLN A 59 -12.87 -10.61 -5.23
C GLN A 59 -12.65 -11.16 -6.64
N TYR A 60 -11.48 -10.89 -7.23
CA TYR A 60 -11.14 -11.40 -8.56
C TYR A 60 -11.14 -12.93 -8.59
N ASP A 61 -10.57 -13.57 -7.57
CA ASP A 61 -10.57 -15.03 -7.45
C ASP A 61 -12.00 -15.58 -7.35
N GLN A 62 -12.86 -14.93 -6.56
CA GLN A 62 -14.28 -15.30 -6.48
C GLN A 62 -14.99 -15.16 -7.82
N ASP A 63 -14.84 -14.02 -8.49
CA ASP A 63 -15.53 -13.74 -9.75
C ASP A 63 -15.05 -14.68 -10.88
N THR A 64 -13.76 -15.02 -10.87
CA THR A 64 -13.15 -15.88 -11.90
C THR A 64 -13.41 -17.36 -11.65
N LEU A 65 -13.31 -17.82 -10.39
CA LEU A 65 -13.61 -19.23 -10.03
C LEU A 65 -15.10 -19.57 -10.12
N ASN A 66 -15.99 -18.58 -9.96
CA ASN A 66 -17.43 -18.77 -10.15
C ASN A 66 -17.88 -18.62 -11.63
N ALA A 67 -16.96 -18.27 -12.53
CA ALA A 67 -17.24 -18.16 -13.97
C ALA A 67 -16.90 -19.44 -14.76
N GLU A 68 -16.36 -20.47 -14.08
CA GLU A 68 -16.14 -21.83 -14.58
C GLU A 68 -17.19 -22.81 -14.01
#